data_AF-A0A4Y9Y5R2-F1
#
_entry.id   AF-A0A4Y9Y5R2-F1
#
_cell.length_a   1.000
_cell.length_b   1.000
_cell.length_c   1.000
_cell.angle_alpha   90.00
_cell.angle_beta   90.00
_cell.angle_gamma   90.00
#
_symmetry.space_group_name_H-M   'P 1'
#
loop_
_entity.id
_entity.type
_entity.pdbx_description
1 polymer ?
#
loop_
_entity_poly.entity_id
_entity_poly.type
_entity_poly.pdbx_seq_one_letter_code
_entity_poly.pdbx_strand_id
1 'polypeptide(L)'
;MSSNAVSLYLDPQIRDWVLFPITVVMILVGILRHYVVLLLQSAPKKLPRAAIREQRALMRSNILRASSANSPLPPSFYQSISQHLSQAFAAGTFLKDGPPKSDAPTTPANPLSDPSQMDGMMAGMKTQMVMMVPQMVIMGWINFFFQGFVLIKLPFPLTLGFKSMLQRGVETPDMDVRWVSSLSWYFLNFFGLNGLYRLILGNDNSADSSRDMTTPFAAAAVAPQGPQAQDYNKLFKAERDNLEFAEGLYSWVGKDIETTVLKKYGRLPDSQ
;
A
#
# COMPACT_ATOMS: atom_id res chain seq x y z
N MET A 1 17.49 2.60 -45.36
CA MET A 1 17.16 1.32 -46.00
C MET A 1 16.19 0.59 -45.10
N SER A 2 14.94 0.53 -45.52
CA SER A 2 13.82 -0.10 -44.82
C SER A 2 14.14 -1.58 -44.65
N SER A 3 14.58 -1.99 -43.45
CA SER A 3 14.75 -3.41 -43.16
C SER A 3 13.38 -4.05 -43.31
N ASN A 4 13.28 -5.00 -44.24
CA ASN A 4 12.17 -5.93 -44.31
C ASN A 4 12.09 -6.62 -42.95
N ALA A 5 11.24 -6.11 -42.06
CA ALA A 5 10.97 -6.74 -40.79
C ALA A 5 10.38 -8.10 -41.13
N VAL A 6 11.14 -9.18 -40.87
CA VAL A 6 10.72 -10.56 -41.08
C VAL A 6 9.29 -10.70 -40.55
N SER A 7 8.33 -10.78 -41.46
CA SER A 7 6.93 -10.96 -41.13
C SER A 7 6.73 -12.45 -40.91
N LEU A 8 6.87 -12.89 -39.66
CA LEU A 8 6.42 -14.23 -39.30
C LEU A 8 4.92 -14.29 -39.56
N TYR A 9 4.50 -15.25 -40.38
CA TYR A 9 3.11 -15.60 -40.52
C TYR A 9 2.75 -16.52 -39.35
N LEU A 10 1.86 -16.05 -38.47
CA LEU A 10 1.36 -16.83 -37.34
C LEU A 10 0.08 -17.56 -37.75
N ASP A 11 -0.10 -18.76 -37.22
CA ASP A 11 -1.33 -19.52 -37.41
C ASP A 11 -2.51 -18.78 -36.73
N PRO A 12 -3.58 -18.45 -37.48
CA PRO A 12 -4.79 -17.84 -36.92
C PRO A 12 -5.39 -18.63 -35.74
N GLN A 13 -5.21 -19.96 -35.68
CA GLN A 13 -5.72 -20.78 -34.59
C GLN A 13 -5.10 -20.42 -33.23
N ILE A 14 -3.86 -19.92 -33.19
CA ILE A 14 -3.20 -19.49 -31.94
C ILE A 14 -3.98 -18.32 -31.31
N ARG A 15 -4.59 -17.46 -32.12
CA ARG A 15 -5.42 -16.35 -31.62
C ARG A 15 -6.64 -16.87 -30.85
N ASP A 16 -7.35 -17.82 -31.44
CA ASP A 16 -8.64 -18.27 -30.91
C ASP A 16 -8.47 -19.27 -29.76
N TRP A 17 -7.39 -20.07 -29.77
CA TRP A 17 -7.14 -21.11 -28.77
C TRP A 17 -6.19 -20.70 -27.65
N VAL A 18 -5.39 -19.65 -27.83
CA VAL A 18 -4.40 -19.23 -26.83
C VAL A 18 -4.62 -17.78 -26.40
N LEU A 19 -4.65 -16.83 -27.34
CA LEU A 19 -4.75 -15.41 -27.00
C LEU A 19 -6.06 -15.10 -26.27
N PHE A 20 -7.19 -15.44 -26.88
CA PHE A 20 -8.51 -15.16 -26.30
C PHE A 20 -8.76 -15.93 -24.98
N PRO A 21 -8.51 -17.25 -24.89
CA PRO A 21 -8.72 -17.98 -23.64
C PRO A 21 -7.85 -17.48 -22.49
N ILE A 22 -6.58 -17.15 -22.73
CA ILE A 22 -5.72 -16.57 -21.67
C ILE A 22 -6.35 -15.28 -21.14
N THR A 23 -6.79 -14.35 -22.01
CA THR A 23 -7.40 -13.09 -21.55
C THR A 23 -8.66 -13.31 -20.74
N VAL A 24 -9.54 -14.21 -21.16
CA VAL A 24 -10.79 -14.52 -20.44
C VAL A 24 -10.51 -15.17 -19.09
N VAL A 25 -9.60 -16.14 -19.04
CA VAL A 25 -9.19 -16.78 -17.79
C VAL A 25 -8.59 -15.75 -16.83
N MET A 26 -7.77 -14.81 -17.30
CA MET A 26 -7.25 -13.75 -16.42
C MET A 26 -8.36 -12.93 -15.79
N ILE A 27 -9.33 -12.48 -16.58
CA ILE A 27 -10.45 -11.66 -16.10
C ILE A 27 -11.27 -12.45 -15.07
N LEU A 28 -11.63 -13.69 -15.38
CA LEU A 28 -12.41 -14.55 -14.49
C LEU A 28 -11.68 -14.84 -13.18
N VAL A 29 -10.38 -15.16 -13.25
CA VAL A 29 -9.58 -15.42 -12.05
C VAL A 29 -9.39 -14.16 -11.23
N GLY A 30 -9.22 -12.99 -11.85
CA GLY A 30 -9.18 -11.70 -11.15
C GLY A 30 -10.48 -11.42 -10.38
N ILE A 31 -11.63 -11.64 -11.02
CA ILE A 31 -12.95 -11.50 -10.40
C ILE A 31 -13.14 -12.52 -9.27
N LEU A 32 -12.84 -13.79 -9.51
CA LEU A 32 -12.93 -14.87 -8.51
C LEU A 32 -12.07 -14.53 -7.29
N ARG A 33 -10.82 -14.13 -7.51
CA ARG A 33 -9.90 -13.70 -6.47
C ARG A 33 -10.48 -12.56 -5.65
N HIS A 34 -11.08 -11.56 -6.29
CA HIS A 34 -11.67 -10.44 -5.57
C HIS A 34 -12.72 -10.91 -4.56
N TYR A 35 -13.65 -11.76 -5.00
CA TYR A 35 -14.68 -12.31 -4.13
C TYR A 35 -14.11 -13.25 -3.06
N VAL A 36 -13.12 -14.09 -3.39
CA VAL A 36 -12.45 -14.96 -2.41
C VAL A 36 -11.78 -14.12 -1.31
N VAL A 37 -11.10 -13.03 -1.67
CA VAL A 37 -10.50 -12.12 -0.70
C VAL A 37 -11.57 -11.46 0.15
N LEU A 38 -12.66 -10.98 -0.45
CA LEU A 38 -13.78 -10.37 0.28
C LEU A 38 -14.40 -11.35 1.28
N LEU A 39 -14.53 -12.62 0.90
CA LEU A 39 -15.04 -13.68 1.79
C LEU A 39 -14.04 -14.08 2.90
N LEU A 40 -12.73 -13.98 2.62
CA LEU A 40 -11.68 -14.29 3.59
C LEU A 40 -11.35 -13.13 4.53
N GLN A 41 -11.72 -11.91 4.17
CA GLN A 41 -11.61 -10.74 5.04
C GLN A 41 -12.58 -10.92 6.22
N SER A 42 -12.02 -11.26 7.38
CA SER A 42 -12.78 -11.25 8.62
C SER A 42 -13.18 -9.82 8.98
N ALA A 43 -14.37 -9.66 9.56
CA ALA A 43 -14.78 -8.38 10.12
C ALA A 43 -13.71 -7.90 11.13
N PRO A 44 -13.36 -6.59 11.13
CA PRO A 44 -12.30 -6.07 11.98
C PRO A 44 -12.55 -6.48 13.42
N LYS A 45 -11.61 -7.24 14.01
CA LYS A 45 -11.72 -7.74 15.38
C LYS A 45 -11.94 -6.54 16.30
N LYS A 46 -13.02 -6.58 17.09
CA LYS A 46 -13.35 -5.50 18.01
C LYS A 46 -12.21 -5.36 19.02
N LEU A 47 -11.42 -4.30 18.88
CA LEU A 47 -10.36 -3.97 19.83
C LEU A 47 -10.98 -3.64 21.20
N PRO A 48 -10.33 -4.02 22.33
CA PRO A 48 -10.80 -3.63 23.65
C PRO A 48 -10.76 -2.10 23.79
N ARG A 49 -11.70 -1.54 24.56
CA ARG A 49 -11.85 -0.08 24.72
C ARG A 49 -10.55 0.61 25.17
N ALA A 50 -9.74 -0.07 25.99
CA ALA A 50 -8.46 0.43 26.46
C ALA A 50 -7.43 0.60 25.31
N ALA A 51 -7.32 -0.38 24.42
CA ALA A 51 -6.43 -0.30 23.25
C ALA A 51 -6.88 0.76 22.24
N ILE A 52 -8.21 0.89 22.03
CA ILE A 52 -8.76 1.96 21.19
C ILE A 52 -8.42 3.34 21.78
N ARG A 53 -8.48 3.46 23.11
CA ARG A 53 -8.15 4.71 23.81
C ARG A 53 -6.66 5.07 23.64
N GLU A 54 -5.75 4.11 23.75
CA GLU A 54 -4.32 4.32 23.47
C GLU A 54 -4.08 4.83 22.05
N GLN A 55 -4.65 4.12 21.06
CA GLN A 55 -4.48 4.45 19.65
C GLN A 55 -5.08 5.83 19.31
N ARG A 56 -6.28 6.14 19.83
CA ARG A 56 -6.93 7.43 19.59
C ARG A 56 -6.20 8.59 20.27
N ALA A 57 -5.58 8.36 21.43
CA ALA A 57 -4.79 9.38 22.11
C ALA A 57 -3.55 9.76 21.28
N LEU A 58 -2.84 8.78 20.72
CA LEU A 58 -1.75 9.02 19.75
C LEU A 58 -2.23 9.67 18.45
N MET A 59 -3.38 9.25 17.92
CA MET A 59 -3.92 9.86 16.71
C MET A 59 -4.25 11.34 16.97
N ARG A 60 -4.81 11.66 18.13
CA ARG A 60 -5.12 13.04 18.54
C ARG A 60 -3.87 13.90 18.65
N SER A 61 -2.78 13.39 19.25
CA SER A 61 -1.52 14.14 19.32
C SER A 61 -0.91 14.36 17.95
N ASN A 62 -0.94 13.35 17.08
CA ASN A 62 -0.39 13.47 15.73
C ASN A 62 -1.17 14.47 14.87
N ILE A 63 -2.52 14.52 15.01
CA ILE A 63 -3.34 15.55 14.37
C ILE A 63 -2.97 16.93 14.91
N LEU A 64 -2.83 17.09 16.23
CA LEU A 64 -2.47 18.36 16.85
C LEU A 64 -1.12 18.86 16.32
N ARG A 65 -0.11 17.97 16.26
CA ARG A 65 1.21 18.25 15.70
C ARG A 65 1.17 18.57 14.21
N ALA A 66 0.43 17.80 13.41
CA ALA A 66 0.30 18.08 11.97
C ALA A 66 -0.38 19.43 11.71
N SER A 67 -1.28 19.85 12.61
CA SER A 67 -1.96 21.13 12.54
C SER A 67 -1.21 22.29 13.20
N SER A 68 -0.03 22.07 13.82
CA SER A 68 0.62 23.12 14.63
C SER A 68 1.04 24.34 13.82
N ALA A 69 1.58 24.12 12.61
CA ALA A 69 2.05 25.18 11.72
C ALA A 69 0.92 26.04 11.13
N ASN A 70 -0.30 25.50 11.01
CA ASN A 70 -1.48 26.20 10.50
C ASN A 70 -2.69 25.78 11.33
N SER A 71 -2.66 26.12 12.61
CA SER A 71 -3.69 25.66 13.53
C SER A 71 -4.98 26.48 13.38
N PRO A 72 -6.15 25.83 13.31
CA PRO A 72 -7.43 26.52 13.37
C PRO A 72 -7.79 26.92 14.82
N LEU A 73 -7.11 26.34 15.81
CA LEU A 73 -7.38 26.55 17.23
C LEU A 73 -6.73 27.83 17.73
N PRO A 74 -7.43 28.67 18.51
CA PRO A 74 -6.83 29.81 19.18
C PRO A 74 -5.73 29.40 20.18
N PRO A 75 -4.81 30.32 20.54
CA PRO A 75 -3.63 30.00 21.35
C PRO A 75 -3.95 29.36 22.70
N SER A 76 -4.97 29.87 23.39
CA SER A 76 -5.40 29.35 24.71
C SER A 76 -5.88 27.90 24.65
N PHE A 77 -6.66 27.56 23.62
CA PHE A 77 -7.17 26.20 23.45
C PHE A 77 -6.07 25.24 23.02
N TYR A 78 -5.20 25.65 22.10
CA TYR A 78 -4.08 24.82 21.66
C TYR A 78 -3.15 24.47 22.83
N GLN A 79 -2.74 25.46 23.62
CA GLN A 79 -1.88 25.25 24.80
C GLN A 79 -2.56 24.37 25.85
N SER A 80 -3.84 24.60 26.15
CA SER A 80 -4.57 23.77 27.12
C SER A 80 -4.67 22.30 26.69
N ILE A 81 -4.86 22.03 25.40
CA ILE A 81 -4.94 20.67 24.86
C ILE A 81 -3.56 20.02 24.82
N SER A 82 -2.53 20.77 24.39
CA SER A 82 -1.13 20.31 24.40
C SER A 82 -0.70 19.89 25.80
N GLN A 83 -0.92 20.76 26.79
CA GLN A 83 -0.56 20.54 28.19
C GLN A 83 -1.36 19.40 28.83
N HIS A 84 -2.67 19.32 28.58
CA HIS A 84 -3.47 18.20 29.07
C HIS A 84 -2.99 16.86 28.48
N LEU A 85 -2.64 16.85 27.19
CA LEU A 85 -2.19 15.63 26.52
C LEU A 85 -0.79 15.21 26.96
N SER A 86 0.14 16.16 27.13
CA SER A 86 1.49 15.90 27.65
C SER A 86 1.45 15.40 29.09
N GLN A 87 0.60 15.99 29.95
CA GLN A 87 0.36 15.50 31.32
C GLN A 87 -0.27 14.11 31.33
N ALA A 88 -1.26 13.86 30.47
CA ALA A 88 -1.93 12.57 30.39
C ALA A 88 -1.01 11.45 29.87
N PHE A 89 -0.06 11.77 28.98
CA PHE A 89 1.01 10.88 28.54
C PHE A 89 2.05 10.63 29.64
N ALA A 90 2.44 11.66 30.40
CA ALA A 90 3.34 11.52 31.54
C ALA A 90 2.72 10.68 32.68
N ALA A 91 1.44 10.90 32.98
CA ALA A 91 0.69 10.13 33.97
C ALA A 91 0.33 8.71 33.50
N GLY A 92 0.47 8.43 32.20
CA GLY A 92 0.12 7.15 31.59
C GLY A 92 -1.35 6.75 31.71
N THR A 93 -2.25 7.73 31.86
CA THR A 93 -3.69 7.50 32.00
C THR A 93 -4.32 6.83 30.77
N PHE A 94 -3.68 7.00 29.60
CA PHE A 94 -4.13 6.40 28.35
C PHE A 94 -3.60 4.99 28.10
N LEU A 95 -2.54 4.55 28.80
CA LEU A 95 -1.99 3.20 28.67
C LEU A 95 -3.04 2.14 29.08
N LYS A 96 -3.06 1.04 28.33
CA LYS A 96 -3.91 -0.14 28.51
C LYS A 96 -3.51 -0.93 29.73
N ASP A 97 -2.23 -0.89 30.09
CA ASP A 97 -1.66 -1.54 31.27
C ASP A 97 -1.66 -0.64 32.52
N GLY A 98 -2.22 0.57 32.43
CA GLY A 98 -2.23 1.55 33.51
C GLY A 98 -0.93 2.39 33.61
N PRO A 99 -0.81 3.26 34.62
CA PRO A 99 0.33 4.16 34.76
C PRO A 99 1.66 3.38 34.81
N PRO A 100 2.75 3.94 34.27
CA PRO A 100 4.01 3.23 34.14
C PRO A 100 4.52 2.85 35.53
N LYS A 101 4.63 1.55 35.82
CA LYS A 101 5.43 1.11 36.96
C LYS A 101 6.88 1.49 36.65
N SER A 102 7.45 2.33 37.50
CA SER A 102 8.73 3.00 37.31
C SER A 102 9.94 2.06 37.18
N ASP A 103 9.83 0.78 37.53
CA ASP A 103 10.98 -0.13 37.59
C ASP A 103 10.64 -1.56 37.16
N ALA A 104 10.22 -1.76 35.90
CA ALA A 104 10.29 -3.08 35.28
C ALA A 104 11.21 -2.98 34.05
N PRO A 105 12.29 -3.79 33.96
CA PRO A 105 13.13 -3.81 32.78
C PRO A 105 12.23 -4.05 31.57
N THR A 106 12.33 -3.19 30.56
CA THR A 106 11.72 -3.39 29.25
C THR A 106 12.34 -4.64 28.66
N THR A 107 11.85 -5.79 29.10
CA THR A 107 11.92 -7.01 28.32
C THR A 107 11.23 -6.65 27.02
N PRO A 108 11.90 -6.74 25.86
CA PRO A 108 11.23 -6.57 24.59
C PRO A 108 10.08 -7.58 24.61
N ALA A 109 8.86 -7.08 24.81
CA ALA A 109 7.68 -7.92 24.86
C ALA A 109 7.67 -8.65 23.53
N ASN A 110 7.95 -9.96 23.59
CA ASN A 110 8.05 -10.76 22.39
C ASN A 110 6.72 -10.59 21.66
N PRO A 111 6.71 -10.14 20.40
CA PRO A 111 5.47 -10.00 19.63
C PRO A 111 4.75 -11.35 19.40
N LEU A 112 5.39 -12.46 19.81
CA LEU A 112 4.87 -13.82 19.87
C LEU A 112 4.12 -14.17 21.16
N SER A 113 4.23 -13.39 22.23
CA SER A 113 3.57 -13.70 23.51
C SER A 113 2.17 -13.12 23.63
N ASP A 114 1.74 -12.28 22.68
CA ASP A 114 0.39 -11.73 22.61
C ASP A 114 -0.40 -12.45 21.50
N PRO A 115 -1.27 -13.42 21.84
CA PRO A 115 -2.06 -14.18 20.87
C PRO A 115 -2.86 -13.29 19.90
N SER A 116 -3.21 -12.07 20.33
CA SER A 116 -3.96 -11.12 19.51
C SER A 116 -3.13 -10.45 18.41
N GLN A 117 -1.82 -10.31 18.59
CA GLN A 117 -0.90 -9.75 17.60
C GLN A 117 -0.41 -10.82 16.63
N MET A 118 -0.23 -12.06 17.10
CA MET A 118 0.07 -13.20 16.23
C MET A 118 -1.10 -13.51 15.28
N ASP A 119 -2.34 -13.43 15.77
CA ASP A 119 -3.55 -13.53 14.93
C ASP A 119 -3.57 -12.48 13.81
N GLY A 120 -3.24 -11.22 14.12
CA GLY A 120 -3.20 -10.12 13.15
C GLY A 120 -2.09 -10.30 12.10
N MET A 121 -0.91 -10.75 12.54
CA MET A 121 0.21 -11.09 11.65
C MET A 121 -0.13 -12.29 10.76
N MET A 122 -0.74 -13.33 11.31
CA MET A 122 -1.15 -14.52 10.55
C MET A 122 -2.28 -14.19 9.57
N ALA A 123 -3.20 -13.30 9.92
CA ALA A 123 -4.21 -12.79 9.01
C ALA A 123 -3.59 -11.98 7.85
N GLY A 124 -2.58 -11.15 8.12
CA GLY A 124 -1.81 -10.44 7.10
C GLY A 124 -1.05 -11.40 6.18
N MET A 125 -0.38 -12.40 6.75
CA MET A 125 0.34 -13.44 6.00
C MET A 125 -0.62 -14.30 5.16
N LYS A 126 -1.77 -14.71 5.72
CA LYS A 126 -2.80 -15.45 4.99
C LYS A 126 -3.33 -14.63 3.83
N THR A 127 -3.59 -13.34 4.05
CA THR A 127 -4.02 -12.42 2.99
C THR A 127 -2.96 -12.32 1.90
N GLN A 128 -1.68 -12.14 2.26
CA GLN A 128 -0.56 -12.09 1.31
C GLN A 128 -0.40 -13.40 0.53
N MET A 129 -0.56 -14.56 1.18
CA MET A 129 -0.53 -15.87 0.51
C MET A 129 -1.68 -16.02 -0.47
N VAL A 130 -2.89 -15.59 -0.10
CA VAL A 130 -4.07 -15.59 -0.99
C VAL A 130 -3.85 -14.68 -2.20
N MET A 131 -3.05 -13.61 -2.07
CA MET A 131 -2.67 -12.76 -3.21
C MET A 131 -1.58 -13.40 -4.10
N MET A 132 -0.61 -14.10 -3.51
CA MET A 132 0.56 -14.64 -4.24
C MET A 132 0.27 -15.98 -4.94
N VAL A 133 -0.47 -16.88 -4.31
CA VAL A 133 -0.70 -18.25 -4.80
C VAL A 133 -1.35 -18.28 -6.20
N PRO A 134 -2.42 -17.50 -6.47
CA PRO A 134 -3.02 -17.49 -7.81
C PRO A 134 -2.02 -17.09 -8.90
N GLN A 135 -1.16 -16.10 -8.62
CA GLN A 135 -0.17 -15.61 -9.58
C GLN A 135 0.84 -16.69 -9.97
N MET A 136 1.33 -17.46 -8.99
CA MET A 136 2.28 -18.54 -9.22
C MET A 136 1.62 -19.70 -9.98
N VAL A 137 0.40 -20.07 -9.60
CA VAL A 137 -0.34 -21.18 -10.25
C VAL A 137 -0.62 -20.85 -11.71
N ILE A 138 -1.10 -19.64 -12.01
CA ILE A 138 -1.39 -19.20 -13.37
C ILE A 138 -0.11 -19.12 -14.20
N MET A 139 0.98 -18.59 -13.64
CA MET A 139 2.28 -18.53 -14.32
C MET A 139 2.81 -19.93 -14.66
N GLY A 140 2.66 -20.90 -13.74
CA GLY A 140 3.00 -22.30 -13.99
C GLY A 140 2.10 -22.96 -15.03
N TRP A 141 0.79 -22.71 -14.96
CA TRP A 141 -0.20 -23.22 -15.91
C TRP A 141 0.09 -22.75 -17.34
N ILE A 142 0.35 -21.46 -17.54
CA ILE A 142 0.70 -20.92 -18.87
C ILE A 142 2.01 -21.53 -19.39
N ASN A 143 3.00 -21.68 -18.50
CA ASN A 143 4.29 -22.25 -18.89
C ASN A 143 4.17 -23.73 -19.27
N PHE A 144 3.29 -24.50 -18.61
CA PHE A 144 3.06 -25.90 -18.94
C PHE A 144 2.27 -26.10 -20.24
N PHE A 145 1.15 -25.39 -20.42
CA PHE A 145 0.24 -25.60 -21.55
C PHE A 145 0.59 -24.79 -22.81
N PHE A 146 1.27 -23.65 -22.68
CA PHE A 146 1.46 -22.70 -23.78
C PHE A 146 2.92 -22.29 -23.98
N GLN A 147 3.89 -23.18 -23.82
CA GLN A 147 5.30 -22.92 -24.11
C GLN A 147 5.71 -23.26 -25.54
N GLY A 148 6.83 -22.73 -26.01
CA GLY A 148 7.47 -23.18 -27.26
C GLY A 148 7.07 -22.42 -28.53
N PHE A 149 6.16 -21.45 -28.46
CA PHE A 149 5.70 -20.70 -29.64
C PHE A 149 5.55 -19.20 -29.38
N VAL A 150 5.53 -18.46 -30.48
CA VAL A 150 5.32 -17.00 -30.52
C VAL A 150 3.83 -16.71 -30.64
N LEU A 151 3.33 -15.76 -29.86
CA LEU A 151 1.89 -15.49 -29.77
C LEU A 151 1.46 -14.24 -30.55
N ILE A 152 2.15 -13.11 -30.35
CA ILE A 152 1.80 -11.86 -31.02
C ILE A 152 3.03 -10.96 -31.20
N LYS A 153 2.96 -10.08 -32.19
CA LYS A 153 3.90 -8.98 -32.40
C LYS A 153 3.36 -7.68 -31.80
N LEU A 154 4.12 -7.06 -30.91
CA LEU A 154 3.75 -5.76 -30.35
C LEU A 154 4.01 -4.62 -31.35
N PRO A 155 3.14 -3.59 -31.39
CA PRO A 155 3.23 -2.49 -32.36
C PRO A 155 4.26 -1.42 -31.98
N PHE A 156 4.89 -1.52 -30.81
CA PHE A 156 5.89 -0.57 -30.32
C PHE A 156 7.28 -1.22 -30.17
N PRO A 157 8.37 -0.45 -30.36
CA PRO A 157 9.73 -0.94 -30.16
C PRO A 157 10.00 -1.19 -28.66
N LEU A 158 10.69 -2.29 -28.36
CA LEU A 158 11.07 -2.69 -27.01
C LEU A 158 12.60 -2.77 -26.89
N THR A 159 13.12 -2.50 -25.70
CA THR A 159 14.57 -2.60 -25.42
C THR A 159 14.99 -4.05 -25.21
N LEU A 160 16.24 -4.36 -25.54
CA LEU A 160 16.83 -5.71 -25.41
C LEU A 160 16.79 -6.27 -23.97
N GLY A 161 16.73 -5.41 -22.95
CA GLY A 161 16.62 -5.84 -21.55
C GLY A 161 15.34 -6.64 -21.24
N PHE A 162 14.27 -6.43 -22.01
CA PHE A 162 13.03 -7.19 -21.84
C PHE A 162 13.05 -8.53 -22.59
N LYS A 163 14.05 -8.81 -23.43
CA LYS A 163 14.07 -10.00 -24.30
C LYS A 163 14.03 -11.31 -23.51
N SER A 164 14.82 -11.44 -22.45
CA SER A 164 14.86 -12.64 -21.61
C SER A 164 13.53 -12.92 -20.89
N MET A 165 12.75 -11.87 -20.62
CA MET A 165 11.44 -11.96 -19.99
C MET A 165 10.33 -12.23 -21.02
N LEU A 166 10.40 -11.57 -22.18
CA LEU A 166 9.37 -11.62 -23.22
C LEU A 166 9.47 -12.83 -24.15
N GLN A 167 10.65 -13.44 -24.26
CA GLN A 167 10.87 -14.62 -25.12
C GLN A 167 11.18 -15.87 -24.32
N ARG A 168 10.86 -15.86 -23.01
CA ARG A 168 11.02 -17.05 -22.17
C ARG A 168 10.18 -18.19 -22.73
N GLY A 169 10.84 -19.30 -23.07
CA GLY A 169 10.24 -20.47 -23.71
C GLY A 169 10.27 -20.48 -25.24
N VAL A 170 10.99 -19.56 -25.89
CA VAL A 170 11.26 -19.60 -27.34
C VAL A 170 12.78 -19.61 -27.56
N GLU A 171 13.32 -20.69 -28.12
CA GLU A 171 14.77 -20.92 -28.27
C GLU A 171 15.38 -20.26 -29.52
N THR A 172 14.98 -19.02 -29.84
CA THR A 172 15.48 -18.29 -31.01
C THR A 172 16.17 -16.98 -30.62
N PRO A 173 17.51 -16.97 -30.45
CA PRO A 173 18.26 -15.81 -29.94
C PRO A 173 18.29 -14.62 -30.90
N ASP A 174 18.03 -14.81 -32.20
CA ASP A 174 18.07 -13.74 -33.21
C ASP A 174 16.72 -13.08 -33.46
N MET A 175 15.67 -13.50 -32.74
CA MET A 175 14.31 -12.97 -32.93
C MET A 175 14.17 -11.55 -32.36
N ASP A 176 13.44 -10.69 -33.08
CA ASP A 176 13.12 -9.32 -32.65
C ASP A 176 12.31 -9.33 -31.34
N VAL A 177 12.62 -8.41 -30.42
CA VAL A 177 12.04 -8.30 -29.07
C VAL A 177 10.54 -7.99 -29.11
N ARG A 178 10.03 -7.53 -30.25
CA ARG A 178 8.60 -7.28 -30.47
C ARG A 178 7.76 -8.55 -30.53
N TRP A 179 8.38 -9.71 -30.80
CA TRP A 179 7.72 -11.01 -30.78
C TRP A 179 7.70 -11.56 -29.37
N VAL A 180 6.49 -11.81 -28.88
CA VAL A 180 6.24 -12.08 -27.46
C VAL A 180 5.68 -13.49 -27.29
N SER A 181 6.12 -14.18 -26.24
CA SER A 181 5.61 -15.49 -25.85
C SER A 181 4.28 -15.39 -25.08
N SER A 182 3.62 -16.53 -24.89
CA SER A 182 2.39 -16.63 -24.08
C SER A 182 2.57 -16.10 -22.65
N LEU A 183 3.73 -16.34 -22.03
CA LEU A 183 4.05 -15.92 -20.67
C LEU A 183 4.06 -14.40 -20.53
N SER A 184 4.55 -13.71 -21.54
CA SER A 184 4.65 -12.26 -21.52
C SER A 184 3.37 -11.58 -22.00
N TRP A 185 2.57 -12.25 -22.84
CA TRP A 185 1.16 -11.87 -23.02
C TRP A 185 0.40 -11.90 -21.69
N TYR A 186 0.65 -12.89 -20.84
CA TYR A 186 0.11 -12.92 -19.49
C TYR A 186 0.59 -11.75 -18.65
N PHE A 187 1.89 -11.46 -18.60
CA PHE A 187 2.38 -10.29 -17.85
C PHE A 187 1.78 -8.98 -18.35
N LEU A 188 1.57 -8.84 -19.67
CA LEU A 188 0.91 -7.67 -20.25
C LEU A 188 -0.54 -7.56 -19.74
N ASN A 189 -1.31 -8.67 -19.77
CA ASN A 189 -2.66 -8.69 -19.20
C ASN A 189 -2.66 -8.44 -17.69
N PHE A 190 -1.70 -9.02 -16.97
CA PHE A 190 -1.57 -8.88 -15.53
C PHE A 190 -1.41 -7.41 -15.09
N PHE A 191 -0.59 -6.63 -15.80
CA PHE A 191 -0.44 -5.20 -15.52
C PHE A 191 -1.52 -4.33 -16.17
N GLY A 192 -2.01 -4.71 -17.35
CA GLY A 192 -2.94 -3.91 -18.15
C GLY A 192 -4.40 -4.01 -17.72
N LEU A 193 -4.83 -5.15 -17.15
CA LEU A 193 -6.22 -5.37 -16.75
C LEU A 193 -6.65 -4.60 -15.50
N ASN A 194 -5.72 -3.94 -14.80
CA ASN A 194 -6.04 -3.12 -13.62
C ASN A 194 -7.09 -2.03 -13.91
N GLY A 195 -7.01 -1.38 -15.08
CA GLY A 195 -8.02 -0.39 -15.48
C GLY A 195 -9.39 -1.02 -15.66
N LEU A 196 -9.44 -2.23 -16.23
CA LEU A 196 -10.68 -2.98 -16.41
C LEU A 196 -11.25 -3.45 -15.07
N TYR A 197 -10.42 -3.95 -14.15
CA TYR A 197 -10.87 -4.34 -12.81
C TYR A 197 -11.43 -3.15 -12.02
N ARG A 198 -10.84 -1.96 -12.16
CA ARG A 198 -11.39 -0.74 -11.54
C ARG A 198 -12.76 -0.37 -12.10
N LEU A 199 -12.99 -0.59 -13.39
CA LEU A 199 -14.28 -0.32 -14.03
C LEU A 199 -15.35 -1.34 -13.59
N ILE A 200 -15.01 -2.62 -13.52
CA ILE A 200 -15.96 -3.70 -13.20
C ILE A 200 -16.24 -3.81 -11.70
N LEU A 201 -15.20 -3.69 -10.86
CA LEU A 201 -15.25 -3.97 -9.41
C LEU A 201 -15.10 -2.72 -8.53
N GLY A 202 -14.79 -1.55 -9.11
CA GLY A 202 -14.57 -0.31 -8.37
C GLY A 202 -13.13 -0.11 -7.87
N ASN A 203 -12.91 1.00 -7.14
CA ASN A 203 -11.57 1.44 -6.74
C ASN A 203 -10.90 0.60 -5.64
N ASP A 204 -11.68 -0.09 -4.81
CA ASP A 204 -11.17 -0.93 -3.71
C ASP A 204 -11.13 -2.42 -4.09
N ASN A 205 -10.87 -2.72 -5.37
CA ASN A 205 -10.78 -4.10 -5.81
C ASN A 205 -9.46 -4.75 -5.34
N SER A 206 -9.56 -6.00 -4.90
CA SER A 206 -8.45 -6.88 -4.53
C SER A 206 -7.94 -7.73 -5.71
N ALA A 207 -8.39 -7.39 -6.93
CA ALA A 207 -7.89 -7.95 -8.18
C ALA A 207 -6.63 -7.20 -8.69
N ASP A 208 -6.39 -5.97 -8.21
CA ASP A 208 -5.23 -5.16 -8.57
C ASP A 208 -3.94 -5.80 -8.06
N SER A 209 -3.28 -6.49 -8.98
CA SER A 209 -2.11 -7.29 -8.67
C SER A 209 -0.80 -6.49 -8.76
N SER A 210 -0.86 -5.23 -9.22
CA SER A 210 0.31 -4.34 -9.22
C SER A 210 0.73 -3.96 -7.80
N ARG A 211 -0.25 -3.80 -6.90
CA ARG A 211 0.00 -3.54 -5.47
C ARG A 211 0.77 -4.70 -4.84
N ASP A 212 0.45 -5.94 -5.21
CA ASP A 212 1.07 -7.13 -4.64
C ASP A 212 2.49 -7.41 -5.15
N MET A 213 2.96 -6.79 -6.24
CA MET A 213 4.37 -6.89 -6.66
C MET A 213 5.23 -5.81 -6.03
N THR A 214 4.66 -4.63 -5.77
CA THR A 214 5.36 -3.57 -5.01
C THR A 214 5.53 -3.94 -3.54
N THR A 215 4.59 -4.68 -2.96
CA THR A 215 4.60 -5.04 -1.54
C THR A 215 5.74 -5.99 -1.14
N PRO A 216 6.03 -7.12 -1.84
CA PRO A 216 7.12 -8.02 -1.49
C PRO A 216 8.49 -7.42 -1.77
N PHE A 217 8.64 -6.53 -2.77
CA PHE A 217 9.92 -5.86 -3.01
C PHE A 217 10.18 -4.74 -1.98
N ALA A 218 9.14 -4.03 -1.54
CA ALA A 218 9.22 -3.11 -0.41
C ALA A 218 9.42 -3.83 0.94
N ALA A 219 8.79 -5.00 1.11
CA ALA A 219 8.94 -5.84 2.30
C ALA A 219 10.24 -6.66 2.34
N ALA A 220 11.00 -6.73 1.24
CA ALA A 220 12.33 -7.33 1.21
C ALA A 220 13.44 -6.27 1.44
N ALA A 221 13.18 -5.00 1.10
CA ALA A 221 14.10 -3.89 1.37
C ALA A 221 14.02 -3.39 2.83
N VAL A 222 12.93 -3.72 3.53
CA VAL A 222 12.81 -3.57 4.98
C VAL A 222 12.96 -4.97 5.56
N ALA A 223 14.06 -5.23 6.25
CA ALA A 223 14.27 -6.48 7.00
C ALA A 223 12.99 -6.93 7.73
N PRO A 224 12.78 -8.23 7.99
CA PRO A 224 11.60 -8.76 8.68
C PRO A 224 11.62 -8.36 10.16
N GLN A 225 11.50 -7.07 10.44
CA GLN A 225 10.85 -6.60 11.64
C GLN A 225 9.36 -6.83 11.37
N GLY A 226 8.88 -8.00 11.80
CA GLY A 226 7.45 -8.15 12.08
C GLY A 226 6.99 -6.95 12.91
N PRO A 227 5.70 -6.57 12.85
CA PRO A 227 5.20 -5.39 13.53
C PRO A 227 5.72 -5.42 14.97
N GLN A 228 6.72 -4.59 15.26
CA GLN A 228 7.26 -4.50 16.61
C GLN A 228 6.05 -4.17 17.45
N ALA A 229 5.81 -4.97 18.49
CA ALA A 229 4.84 -4.64 19.51
C ALA A 229 5.15 -3.19 19.88
N GLN A 230 4.27 -2.28 19.44
CA GLN A 230 4.48 -0.86 19.58
C GLN A 230 4.45 -0.62 21.08
N ASP A 231 5.63 -0.42 21.67
CA ASP A 231 5.75 -0.12 23.09
C ASP A 231 5.18 1.28 23.27
N TYR A 232 3.86 1.34 23.53
CA TYR A 232 3.09 2.57 23.63
C TYR A 232 3.66 3.50 24.70
N ASN A 233 4.36 2.97 25.71
CA ASN A 233 5.04 3.78 26.71
C ASN A 233 6.20 4.58 26.09
N LYS A 234 7.02 3.94 25.24
CA LYS A 234 8.08 4.64 24.51
C LYS A 234 7.50 5.61 23.48
N LEU A 235 6.42 5.23 22.80
CA LEU A 235 5.74 6.11 21.84
C LEU A 235 5.14 7.33 22.53
N PHE A 236 4.50 7.19 23.69
CA PHE A 236 3.95 8.32 24.44
C PHE A 236 5.04 9.27 24.96
N LYS A 237 6.21 8.75 25.35
CA LYS A 237 7.37 9.58 25.70
C LYS A 237 7.88 10.36 24.49
N ALA A 238 8.11 9.68 23.37
CA ALA A 238 8.56 10.33 22.14
C ALA A 238 7.54 11.36 21.63
N GLU A 239 6.25 11.06 21.76
CA GLU A 239 5.19 11.95 21.32
C GLU A 239 5.01 13.17 22.22
N ARG A 240 5.26 13.03 23.53
CA ARG A 240 5.34 14.18 24.45
C ARG A 240 6.43 15.16 23.99
N ASP A 241 7.63 14.65 23.72
CA ASP A 241 8.75 15.48 23.29
C ASP A 241 8.43 16.13 21.93
N ASN A 242 7.81 15.39 21.00
CA ASN A 242 7.33 15.93 19.73
C ASN A 242 6.27 17.02 19.89
N LEU A 243 5.36 16.90 20.86
CA LEU A 243 4.33 17.91 21.15
C LEU A 243 4.95 19.19 21.69
N GLU A 244 5.99 19.09 22.53
CA GLU A 244 6.75 20.24 23.02
C GLU A 244 7.42 21.00 21.87
N PHE A 245 8.04 20.28 20.93
CA PHE A 245 8.56 20.90 19.70
C PHE A 245 7.47 21.52 18.83
N ALA A 246 6.31 20.87 18.72
CA ALA A 246 5.18 21.36 17.94
C ALA A 246 4.55 22.63 18.52
N GLU A 247 4.60 22.80 19.85
CA GLU A 247 4.17 24.01 20.52
C GLU A 247 5.05 25.22 20.17
N GLY A 248 6.36 25.00 19.99
CA GLY A 248 7.26 26.04 19.50
C GLY A 248 7.01 26.47 18.03
N LEU A 249 6.45 25.57 17.23
CA LEU A 249 6.06 25.81 15.82
C LEU A 249 4.62 26.31 15.65
N TYR A 250 3.93 26.54 16.76
CA TYR A 250 2.53 26.92 16.75
C TYR A 250 2.32 28.29 16.06
N SER A 251 1.49 28.28 15.01
CA SER A 251 0.98 29.50 14.39
C SER A 251 -0.53 29.40 14.24
N TRP A 252 -1.21 30.47 14.63
CA TRP A 252 -2.66 30.57 14.54
C TRP A 252 -3.06 31.13 13.18
N VAL A 253 -3.86 30.38 12.41
CA VAL A 253 -4.35 30.81 11.09
C VAL A 253 -5.26 32.03 11.19
N GLY A 254 -5.92 32.23 12.34
CA GLY A 254 -6.74 33.40 12.59
C GLY A 254 -5.95 34.67 12.90
N LYS A 255 -4.63 34.59 13.05
CA LYS A 255 -3.78 35.77 13.22
C LYS A 255 -3.76 36.53 11.90
N ASP A 256 -4.26 37.76 11.90
CA ASP A 256 -4.34 38.64 10.71
C ASP A 256 -5.35 38.15 9.64
N ILE A 257 -6.37 37.39 10.02
CA ILE A 257 -7.41 36.97 9.08
C ILE A 257 -8.30 38.13 8.65
N GLU A 258 -8.55 39.09 9.54
CA GLU A 258 -9.35 40.28 9.26
C GLU A 258 -8.67 41.12 8.17
N THR A 259 -7.36 41.36 8.30
CA THR A 259 -6.58 42.12 7.32
C THR A 259 -6.46 41.36 6.01
N THR A 260 -6.24 40.04 6.04
CA THR A 260 -6.19 39.19 4.84
C THR A 260 -7.51 39.19 4.07
N VAL A 261 -8.64 39.08 4.78
CA VAL A 261 -9.98 39.12 4.19
C VAL A 261 -10.29 40.50 3.63
N LEU A 262 -9.99 41.57 4.37
CA LEU A 262 -10.22 42.94 3.91
C LEU A 262 -9.34 43.32 2.70
N LYS A 263 -8.11 42.81 2.61
CA LYS A 263 -7.27 42.92 1.40
C LYS A 263 -7.87 42.14 0.22
N LYS A 264 -8.28 40.89 0.44
CA LYS A 264 -8.90 40.04 -0.60
C LYS A 264 -10.15 40.67 -1.23
N TYR A 265 -10.94 41.40 -0.44
CA TYR A 265 -12.14 42.10 -0.90
C TYR A 265 -11.93 43.59 -1.21
N GLY A 266 -10.68 44.06 -1.29
CA GLY A 266 -10.34 45.43 -1.73
C GLY A 266 -10.81 46.56 -0.81
N ARG A 267 -11.05 46.27 0.48
CA ARG A 267 -11.50 47.25 1.48
C ARG A 267 -10.35 47.90 2.26
N LEU A 268 -9.13 47.38 2.11
CA LEU A 268 -7.88 47.98 2.61
C LEU A 268 -6.89 48.11 1.44
N PRO A 269 -6.09 49.19 1.37
CA PRO A 269 -4.98 49.27 0.43
C PRO A 269 -3.95 48.18 0.77
N ASP A 270 -3.37 47.55 -0.25
CA ASP A 270 -2.26 46.61 -0.06
C ASP A 270 -1.09 47.39 0.55
N SER A 271 -0.89 47.22 1.86
CA SER A 271 0.28 47.74 2.56
C SER A 271 1.54 47.11 1.94
N GLN A 272 2.38 47.94 1.29
CA GLN A 272 3.75 47.61 0.89
C GLN A 272 4.56 47.07 2.07
#